data_AF-A0A3A6K5H5-F1
#
_entry.id   AF-A0A3A6K5H5-F1
#
_cell.length_a   1.000
_cell.length_b   1.000
_cell.length_c   1.000
_cell.angle_alpha   90.00
_cell.angle_beta   90.00
_cell.angle_gamma   90.00
#
_symmetry.space_group_name_H-M   'P 1'
#
loop_
_entity.id
_entity.type
_entity.pdbx_description
1 polymer ?
#
loop_
_entity_poly.entity_id
_entity_poly.type
_entity_poly.pdbx_seq_one_letter_code
_entity_poly.pdbx_strand_id
1 'polypeptide(L)'
;MEYHADRDSYIYRNGRELTVTNERRSKTASGYVSVKTYYRSPDCTGCPYKTECIKGNNCKTPMEKRSKVLMVSKTMSQKRAEDLERITSE
;
A
#
# COMPACT_ATOMS: atom_id res chain seq x y z
N MET A 1 -3.97 0.64 9.00
CA MET A 1 -4.22 1.72 8.03
C MET A 1 -5.66 1.57 7.62
N GLU A 2 -6.38 2.67 7.53
CA GLU A 2 -7.78 2.69 7.13
C GLU A 2 -7.87 2.96 5.62
N TYR A 3 -8.80 2.29 4.93
CA TYR A 3 -9.05 2.46 3.51
C TYR A 3 -10.34 3.26 3.29
N HIS A 4 -10.27 4.30 2.47
CA HIS A 4 -11.40 5.16 2.12
C HIS A 4 -11.80 4.89 0.65
N ALA A 5 -12.91 4.18 0.48
CA ALA A 5 -13.36 3.71 -0.83
C ALA A 5 -13.86 4.86 -1.74
N ASP A 6 -14.38 5.93 -1.16
CA ASP A 6 -14.85 7.15 -1.84
C ASP A 6 -13.74 7.84 -2.63
N ARG A 7 -12.50 7.81 -2.10
CA ARG A 7 -11.34 8.52 -2.66
C ARG A 7 -10.25 7.59 -3.18
N ASP A 8 -10.44 6.27 -3.07
CA ASP A 8 -9.42 5.25 -3.31
C ASP A 8 -8.09 5.66 -2.64
N SER A 9 -8.12 5.83 -1.31
CA SER A 9 -6.98 6.30 -0.54
C SER A 9 -6.85 5.58 0.80
N TYR A 10 -5.67 5.69 1.41
CA TYR A 10 -5.41 5.16 2.75
C TYR A 10 -4.95 6.25 3.70
N ILE A 11 -5.42 6.21 4.95
CA ILE A 11 -4.83 7.00 6.04
C ILE A 11 -3.80 6.13 6.78
N TYR A 12 -2.57 6.66 6.90
CA TYR A 12 -1.49 5.99 7.65
C TYR A 12 -1.21 6.67 8.99
N ARG A 13 -0.28 6.11 9.78
CA ARG A 13 0.01 6.51 11.17
C ARG A 13 0.21 8.02 11.40
N ASN A 14 0.69 8.75 10.39
CA ASN A 14 0.91 10.20 10.49
C ASN A 14 -0.35 11.04 10.17
N GLY A 15 -1.53 10.42 10.07
CA GLY A 15 -2.80 11.08 9.73
C GLY A 15 -2.89 11.61 8.29
N ARG A 16 -1.85 11.42 7.47
CA ARG A 16 -1.81 11.85 6.06
C ARG A 16 -2.36 10.75 5.13
N GLU A 17 -2.82 11.17 3.97
CA GLU A 17 -3.32 10.27 2.92
C GLU A 17 -2.21 9.68 2.05
N LEU A 18 -2.45 8.44 1.61
CA LEU A 18 -1.76 7.79 0.51
C LEU A 18 -2.73 7.70 -0.66
N THR A 19 -2.40 8.39 -1.76
CA THR A 19 -3.22 8.40 -2.98
C THR A 19 -2.61 7.51 -4.05
N VAL A 20 -3.45 7.02 -4.96
CA VAL A 20 -2.98 6.23 -6.10
C VAL A 20 -2.03 7.05 -6.96
N THR A 21 -0.85 6.49 -7.25
CA THR A 21 0.10 7.11 -8.18
C THR A 21 0.24 6.33 -9.47
N ASN A 22 0.20 5.00 -9.38
CA ASN A 22 0.37 4.14 -10.54
C ASN A 22 -0.12 2.72 -10.25
N GLU A 23 -0.31 1.94 -11.30
CA GLU A 23 -0.51 0.49 -11.22
C GLU A 23 0.64 -0.23 -11.89
N ARG A 24 0.96 -1.42 -11.40
CA ARG A 24 1.96 -2.30 -12.02
C ARG A 24 1.33 -3.66 -12.29
N ARG A 25 1.32 -4.04 -13.56
CA ARG A 25 0.99 -5.40 -14.00
C ARG A 25 2.24 -6.27 -13.99
N SER A 26 2.12 -7.53 -13.62
CA SER A 26 3.19 -8.52 -13.67
C SER A 26 2.63 -9.87 -14.07
N LYS A 27 3.41 -10.65 -14.82
CA LYS A 27 3.05 -11.99 -15.30
C LYS A 27 4.10 -13.00 -14.83
N THR A 28 3.67 -14.13 -14.28
CA THR A 28 4.56 -15.23 -13.87
C THR A 28 4.90 -16.13 -15.06
N ALA A 29 5.89 -17.02 -14.89
CA ALA A 29 6.24 -18.02 -15.91
C ALA A 29 5.06 -18.96 -16.26
N SER A 30 4.21 -19.30 -15.30
CA SER A 30 2.98 -20.08 -15.51
C SER A 30 1.84 -19.31 -16.18
N GLY A 31 2.04 -18.01 -16.46
CA GLY A 31 1.07 -17.18 -17.15
C GLY A 31 0.12 -16.39 -16.26
N TYR A 32 0.16 -16.57 -14.94
CA TYR A 32 -0.68 -15.82 -14.01
C TYR A 32 -0.37 -14.32 -14.04
N VAL A 33 -1.40 -13.49 -14.17
CA VAL A 33 -1.28 -12.03 -14.21
C VAL A 33 -1.78 -11.42 -12.89
N SER A 34 -0.96 -10.55 -12.30
CA SER A 34 -1.32 -9.78 -11.11
C SER A 34 -1.19 -8.28 -11.37
N VAL A 35 -2.03 -7.50 -10.69
CA VAL A 35 -1.97 -6.04 -10.67
C VAL A 35 -1.75 -5.58 -9.23
N LYS A 36 -0.79 -4.67 -9.05
CA LYS A 36 -0.53 -3.97 -7.80
C LYS A 36 -0.76 -2.47 -8.00
N THR A 37 -1.67 -1.90 -7.23
CA THR A 37 -1.90 -0.47 -7.14
C THR A 37 -0.93 0.13 -6.11
N TYR A 38 -0.24 1.20 -6.49
CA TYR A 38 0.73 1.90 -5.65
C TYR A 38 0.09 3.16 -5.10
N TYR A 39 0.10 3.26 -3.77
CA TYR A 39 -0.36 4.42 -3.03
C TYR A 39 0.85 5.12 -2.42
N ARG A 40 0.96 6.44 -2.57
CA ARG A 40 2.10 7.21 -2.06
C ARG A 40 1.65 8.42 -1.28
N SER A 41 2.39 8.72 -0.21
CA SER A 41 2.30 10.01 0.47
C SER A 41 3.03 11.06 -0.41
N PRO A 42 2.43 12.22 -0.70
CA PRO A 42 3.09 13.27 -1.47
C PRO A 42 4.33 13.79 -0.76
N ASP A 43 4.25 13.93 0.57
CA ASP A 43 5.36 14.37 1.41
C ASP A 43 5.38 13.63 2.75
N CYS A 44 6.58 13.38 3.27
CA CYS A 44 6.85 12.82 4.60
C CYS A 44 7.87 13.66 5.38
N THR A 45 8.06 14.93 5.01
CA THR A 45 8.94 15.86 5.72
C THR A 45 8.36 16.16 7.11
N GLY A 46 9.24 16.16 8.12
CA GLY A 46 8.86 16.37 9.53
C GLY A 46 8.05 15.23 10.17
N CYS A 47 7.85 14.10 9.49
CA CYS A 47 7.11 12.97 10.08
C CYS A 47 7.96 12.28 11.18
N PRO A 48 7.51 12.28 12.45
CA PRO A 48 8.27 11.68 13.55
C PRO A 48 8.38 10.15 13.41
N TYR A 49 7.45 9.54 12.68
CA TYR A 49 7.39 8.09 12.48
C TYR A 49 8.13 7.62 11.21
N LYS A 50 8.86 8.50 10.50
CA LYS A 50 9.36 8.22 9.14
C LYS A 50 10.26 6.99 9.06
N THR A 51 11.23 6.89 9.96
CA THR A 51 12.23 5.80 10.02
C THR A 51 11.60 4.46 10.41
N GLU A 52 10.61 4.46 11.29
CA GLU A 52 9.85 3.26 11.65
C GLU A 52 8.92 2.81 10.51
N CYS A 53 8.28 3.77 9.84
CA CYS A 53 7.23 3.55 8.85
C CYS A 53 7.72 3.17 7.46
N ILE A 54 8.87 3.71 7.03
CA ILE A 54 9.49 3.46 5.72
C ILE A 54 10.68 2.52 5.94
N LYS A 55 10.60 1.31 5.39
CA LYS A 55 11.69 0.33 5.51
C LYS A 55 12.80 0.60 4.49
N GLY A 56 14.04 0.33 4.93
CA GLY A 56 15.27 0.57 4.19
C GLY A 56 15.37 -0.23 2.87
N ASN A 57 15.05 -1.52 2.93
CA ASN A 57 15.10 -2.51 1.83
C ASN A 57 16.28 -2.32 0.85
N ASN A 58 17.49 -2.08 1.36
CA ASN A 58 18.71 -1.82 0.58
C ASN A 58 18.57 -0.70 -0.49
N CYS A 59 17.59 0.18 -0.32
CA CYS A 59 17.37 1.30 -1.23
C CYS A 59 18.51 2.32 -1.07
N LYS A 60 19.02 2.83 -2.20
CA LYS A 60 20.13 3.79 -2.24
C LYS A 60 19.68 5.24 -1.98
N THR A 61 18.38 5.53 -2.08
CA THR A 61 17.84 6.88 -1.81
C THR A 61 17.96 7.18 -0.30
N PRO A 62 18.48 8.33 0.14
CA PRO A 62 18.52 8.68 1.57
C PRO A 62 17.12 8.71 2.19
N MET A 63 16.97 8.38 3.48
CA MET A 63 15.66 8.30 4.16
C MET A 63 14.90 9.63 4.12
N GLU A 64 15.60 10.75 4.15
CA GLU A 64 15.08 12.11 4.08
C GLU A 64 14.31 12.34 2.79
N LYS A 65 14.79 11.78 1.67
CA LYS A 65 14.20 11.92 0.33
C LYS A 65 13.12 10.87 0.01
N ARG A 66 12.79 9.99 0.96
CA ARG A 66 11.76 8.95 0.76
C ARG A 66 10.40 9.42 1.26
N SER A 67 9.35 8.91 0.63
CA SER A 67 7.97 9.04 1.09
C SER A 67 7.36 7.67 1.32
N LYS A 68 6.31 7.60 2.14
CA LYS A 68 5.60 6.36 2.41
C LYS A 68 4.97 5.84 1.11
N VAL A 69 5.21 4.56 0.82
CA VAL A 69 4.60 3.83 -0.28
C VAL A 69 3.90 2.58 0.28
N LEU A 70 2.69 2.32 -0.20
CA LEU A 70 1.92 1.11 0.04
C LEU A 70 1.60 0.47 -1.31
N MET A 71 1.80 -0.85 -1.43
CA MET A 71 1.44 -1.62 -2.62
C MET A 71 0.32 -2.59 -2.26
N VAL A 72 -0.82 -2.48 -2.93
CA VAL A 72 -2.00 -3.32 -2.65
C VAL A 72 -2.44 -4.01 -3.93
N SER A 73 -2.78 -5.29 -3.83
CA SER A 73 -3.57 -5.96 -4.87
C SER A 73 -5.03 -5.93 -4.43
N LYS A 74 -5.86 -5.14 -5.12
CA LYS A 74 -7.29 -5.00 -4.78
C LYS A 74 -8.00 -6.36 -4.78
N THR A 75 -7.68 -7.22 -5.76
CA THR A 75 -8.18 -8.59 -5.83
C THR A 75 -7.81 -9.42 -4.61
N MET A 76 -6.57 -9.33 -4.12
CA MET A 76 -6.16 -10.07 -2.92
C MET A 76 -6.82 -9.54 -1.66
N SER A 77 -7.02 -8.22 -1.55
CA SER A 77 -7.75 -7.62 -0.43
C SER A 77 -9.21 -8.08 -0.40
N GLN A 78 -9.88 -8.11 -1.55
CA GLN A 78 -11.25 -8.61 -1.68
C GLN A 78 -11.35 -10.08 -1.27
N LYS A 79 -10.52 -10.96 -1.85
CA LYS A 79 -10.51 -12.39 -1.49
C LYS A 79 -10.25 -12.64 -0.02
N ARG A 80 -9.39 -11.82 0.61
CA ARG A 80 -9.13 -11.91 2.06
C ARG A 80 -10.36 -11.54 2.88
N ALA A 81 -11.16 -10.57 2.43
CA ALA A 81 -12.41 -10.20 3.10
C ALA A 81 -13.47 -11.31 2.94
N GLU A 82 -13.63 -11.85 1.73
CA GLU A 82 -14.51 -13.01 1.45
C GLU A 82 -14.11 -14.25 2.28
N ASP A 83 -12.82 -14.55 2.35
CA ASP A 83 -12.30 -15.67 3.14
C ASP A 83 -12.54 -15.45 4.64
N LEU A 84 -12.37 -14.21 5.12
CA LEU A 84 -12.63 -13.87 6.52
C LEU A 84 -14.11 -14.05 6.84
N GLU A 85 -15.01 -13.53 6.00
CA GLU A 85 -16.45 -13.70 6.13
C GLU A 85 -16.77 -15.19 6.25
N ARG A 86 -16.31 -16.03 5.32
CA ARG A 86 -16.53 -17.49 5.35
C ARG A 86 -16.00 -18.18 6.61
N ILE A 87 -14.88 -17.72 7.17
CA ILE A 87 -14.32 -18.28 8.42
C ILE A 87 -15.15 -17.88 9.64
N THR A 88 -15.74 -16.68 9.61
CA THR A 88 -16.48 -16.10 10.74
C THR A 88 -17.99 -16.32 10.67
N SER A 89 -18.52 -16.71 9.51
CA SER A 89 -19.91 -17.13 9.36
C SER A 89 -20.08 -18.52 9.98
N GLU A 90 -21.06 -18.65 10.88
CA GLU A 90 -21.49 -19.93 11.48
C GLU A 90 -22.15 -20.86 10.46
#